data_AF-A0A9N9CEL9-F1
#
_entry.id   AF-A0A9N9CEL9-F1
#
_cell.length_a   1.000
_cell.length_b   1.000
_cell.length_c   1.000
_cell.angle_alpha   90.00
_cell.angle_beta   90.00
_cell.angle_gamma   90.00
#
_symmetry.space_group_name_H-M   'P 1'
#
loop_
_entity.id
_entity.type
_entity.pdbx_description
1 polymer ?
#
loop_
_entity_poly.entity_id
_entity_poly.type
_entity_poly.pdbx_seq_one_letter_code
_entity_poly.pdbx_strand_id
1 'polypeptide(L)'
;SITNNPDELSDERILAFDLMMTSENHTSRLSLYDLKFKIASSAIESEIEFLFESILSVESQLTVNDIILVELRKFLNLKEFIDTHCQIRQYSFQIKKCNNIEYAICLSVELPIEVFNELHFLPDPEPFIANPDHYKDFLSVYSTQTSEKFCLSKVG
;
A
#
# COMPACT_ATOMS: atom_id res chain seq x y z
N SER A 1 -12.40 -32.25 -15.86
CA SER A 1 -13.56 -31.34 -15.76
C SER A 1 -13.87 -31.12 -14.30
N ILE A 2 -13.41 -29.99 -13.74
CA ILE A 2 -13.83 -29.57 -12.40
C ILE A 2 -15.17 -28.86 -12.61
N THR A 3 -16.24 -29.47 -12.14
CA THR A 3 -17.57 -28.87 -12.17
C THR A 3 -17.63 -27.82 -11.07
N ASN A 4 -17.40 -26.55 -11.42
CA ASN A 4 -17.75 -25.44 -10.52
C ASN A 4 -19.27 -25.44 -10.37
N ASN A 5 -19.76 -25.77 -9.18
CA ASN A 5 -21.18 -25.82 -8.87
C ASN A 5 -21.69 -24.39 -8.70
N PRO A 6 -22.61 -23.91 -9.55
CA PRO A 6 -23.03 -22.50 -9.56
C PRO A 6 -23.70 -22.04 -8.26
N ASP A 7 -24.26 -22.95 -7.46
CA ASP A 7 -24.93 -22.65 -6.18
C ASP A 7 -23.94 -22.28 -5.05
N GLU A 8 -22.74 -22.89 -4.99
CA GLU A 8 -21.73 -22.54 -3.99
C GLU A 8 -21.16 -21.13 -4.22
N LEU A 9 -20.96 -20.76 -5.49
CA LEU A 9 -20.48 -19.42 -5.88
C LEU A 9 -21.52 -18.33 -5.59
N SER A 10 -22.82 -18.64 -5.57
CA SER A 10 -23.85 -17.68 -5.17
C SER A 10 -23.89 -17.46 -3.66
N ASP A 11 -23.71 -18.52 -2.87
CA ASP A 11 -23.73 -18.43 -1.40
C ASP A 11 -22.54 -17.65 -0.85
N GLU A 12 -21.34 -17.83 -1.44
CA GLU A 12 -20.15 -17.04 -1.10
C GLU A 12 -20.35 -15.53 -1.39
N ARG A 13 -21.03 -15.19 -2.50
CA ARG A 13 -21.31 -13.79 -2.86
C ARG A 13 -22.31 -13.15 -1.92
N ILE A 14 -23.32 -13.89 -1.48
CA ILE A 14 -24.28 -13.41 -0.47
C ILE A 14 -23.57 -13.15 0.85
N LEU A 15 -22.74 -14.10 1.30
CA LEU A 15 -21.96 -13.93 2.53
C LEU A 15 -21.01 -12.73 2.47
N ALA A 16 -20.31 -12.54 1.34
CA ALA A 16 -19.43 -11.40 1.14
C ALA A 16 -20.19 -10.06 1.18
N PHE A 17 -21.39 -10.02 0.60
CA PHE A 17 -22.25 -8.84 0.63
C PHE A 17 -22.72 -8.51 2.05
N ASP A 18 -23.19 -9.51 2.81
CA ASP A 18 -23.62 -9.33 4.20
C ASP A 18 -22.47 -8.86 5.10
N LEU A 19 -21.25 -9.37 4.87
CA LEU A 19 -20.05 -8.96 5.58
C LEU A 19 -19.68 -7.49 5.29
N MET A 20 -19.77 -7.09 4.02
CA MET A 20 -19.52 -5.71 3.59
C MET A 20 -20.51 -4.75 4.25
N MET A 21 -21.82 -5.04 4.18
CA MET A 21 -22.86 -4.24 4.81
C MET A 21 -22.69 -4.12 6.32
N THR A 22 -22.28 -5.21 6.98
CA THR A 22 -22.01 -5.21 8.42
C THR A 22 -20.82 -4.31 8.75
N SER A 23 -19.71 -4.43 8.01
CA SER A 23 -18.53 -3.59 8.18
C SER A 23 -18.84 -2.09 7.99
N GLU A 24 -19.64 -1.76 6.97
CA GLU A 24 -20.07 -0.39 6.69
C GLU A 24 -20.91 0.19 7.83
N ASN A 25 -21.89 -0.57 8.32
CA ASN A 25 -22.73 -0.15 9.43
C ASN A 25 -21.88 0.11 10.69
N HIS A 26 -20.98 -0.82 11.02
CA HIS A 26 -20.08 -0.65 12.15
C HIS A 26 -19.19 0.60 12.00
N THR A 27 -18.58 0.79 10.83
CA THR A 27 -17.64 1.91 10.57
C THR A 27 -18.35 3.27 10.57
N SER A 28 -19.56 3.37 10.00
CA SER A 28 -20.35 4.62 9.97
C SER A 28 -20.76 5.13 11.37
N ARG A 29 -20.80 4.23 12.36
CA ARG A 29 -21.09 4.58 13.74
C ARG A 29 -19.89 5.16 14.47
N LEU A 30 -18.67 4.84 14.04
CA LEU A 30 -17.44 5.32 14.65
C LEU A 30 -17.18 6.81 14.33
N SER A 31 -16.45 7.48 15.21
CA SER A 31 -15.94 8.83 15.02
C SER A 31 -14.60 9.00 15.73
N LEU A 32 -13.73 9.83 15.16
CA LEU A 32 -12.46 10.25 15.76
C LEU A 32 -12.49 11.78 15.91
N TYR A 33 -12.36 12.28 17.14
CA TYR A 33 -12.49 13.72 17.45
C TYR A 33 -13.77 14.35 16.85
N ASP A 34 -14.92 13.69 17.08
CA ASP A 34 -16.24 14.06 16.54
C ASP A 34 -16.36 14.08 14.99
N LEU A 35 -15.31 13.68 14.28
CA LEU A 35 -15.35 13.47 12.83
C LEU A 35 -15.75 12.03 12.53
N LYS A 36 -16.84 11.86 11.79
CA LYS A 36 -17.30 10.55 11.31
C LYS A 36 -16.32 9.97 10.30
N PHE A 37 -16.10 8.67 10.38
CA PHE A 37 -15.35 7.96 9.33
C PHE A 37 -16.11 8.03 8.02
N LYS A 38 -15.38 8.27 6.93
CA LYS A 38 -15.89 8.19 5.57
C LYS A 38 -15.59 6.81 5.03
N ILE A 39 -16.59 6.17 4.46
CA ILE A 39 -16.45 4.90 3.78
C ILE A 39 -16.25 5.22 2.30
N ALA A 40 -15.12 4.80 1.74
CA ALA A 40 -14.86 4.90 0.31
C ALA A 40 -15.56 3.74 -0.42
N SER A 41 -16.00 3.97 -1.65
CA SER A 41 -16.48 2.90 -2.50
C SER A 41 -15.35 1.92 -2.82
N SER A 42 -15.70 0.65 -2.96
CA SER A 42 -14.78 -0.37 -3.48
C SER A 42 -14.22 0.04 -4.84
N ALA A 43 -12.97 -0.34 -5.11
CA ALA A 43 -12.35 -0.12 -6.40
C ALA A 43 -13.14 -0.86 -7.50
N ILE A 44 -13.36 -0.19 -8.63
CA ILE A 44 -13.99 -0.81 -9.80
C ILE A 44 -12.95 -1.60 -10.62
N GLU A 45 -13.42 -2.53 -11.45
CA GLU A 45 -12.55 -3.41 -12.24
C GLU A 45 -11.54 -2.63 -13.09
N SER A 46 -11.94 -1.53 -13.72
CA SER A 46 -11.05 -0.69 -14.51
C SER A 46 -9.95 0.01 -13.68
N GLU A 47 -10.21 0.30 -12.40
CA GLU A 47 -9.18 0.86 -11.51
C GLU A 47 -8.14 -0.20 -11.13
N ILE A 48 -8.60 -1.44 -10.94
CA ILE A 48 -7.74 -2.60 -10.68
C ILE A 48 -6.88 -2.90 -11.92
N GLU A 49 -7.50 -2.93 -13.11
CA GLU A 49 -6.79 -3.09 -14.39
C GLU A 49 -5.76 -1.98 -14.59
N PHE A 50 -6.14 -0.72 -14.37
CA PHE A 50 -5.22 0.41 -14.49
C PHE A 50 -4.01 0.28 -13.53
N LEU A 51 -4.23 -0.19 -12.30
CA LEU A 51 -3.14 -0.45 -11.37
C LEU A 51 -2.21 -1.55 -11.90
N PHE A 52 -2.78 -2.63 -12.44
CA PHE A 52 -1.98 -3.73 -13.00
C PHE A 52 -1.16 -3.28 -14.22
N GLU A 53 -1.77 -2.56 -15.15
CA GLU A 53 -1.08 -1.95 -16.30
C GLU A 53 0.03 -0.98 -15.86
N SER A 54 -0.21 -0.23 -14.79
CA SER A 54 0.81 0.65 -14.21
C SER A 54 2.01 -0.13 -13.69
N ILE A 55 1.81 -1.32 -13.13
CA ILE A 55 2.90 -2.21 -12.71
C ILE A 55 3.60 -2.83 -13.93
N LEU A 56 2.85 -3.23 -14.96
CA LEU A 56 3.42 -3.75 -16.21
C LEU A 56 4.32 -2.74 -16.93
N SER A 57 4.12 -1.43 -16.72
CA SER A 57 5.04 -0.41 -17.24
C SER A 57 6.46 -0.50 -16.65
N VAL A 58 6.61 -1.07 -15.45
CA VAL A 58 7.91 -1.30 -14.81
C VAL A 58 8.54 -2.60 -15.30
N GLU A 59 7.76 -3.66 -15.43
CA GLU A 59 8.20 -4.95 -15.97
C GLU A 59 7.10 -5.59 -16.81
N SER A 60 7.29 -5.55 -18.13
CA SER A 60 6.28 -6.01 -19.09
C SER A 60 6.16 -7.54 -19.18
N GLN A 61 7.12 -8.28 -18.63
CA GLN A 61 7.10 -9.75 -18.65
C GLN A 61 6.28 -10.37 -17.52
N LEU A 62 5.77 -9.56 -16.59
CA LEU A 62 4.93 -10.06 -15.51
C LEU A 62 3.63 -10.64 -16.07
N THR A 63 3.24 -11.79 -15.52
CA THR A 63 1.94 -12.42 -15.75
C THR A 63 1.16 -12.46 -14.44
N VAL A 64 -0.16 -12.64 -14.53
CA VAL A 64 -1.04 -12.80 -13.35
C VAL A 64 -0.63 -13.97 -12.44
N ASN A 65 0.14 -14.93 -12.97
CA ASN A 65 0.62 -16.08 -12.22
C ASN A 65 1.91 -15.80 -11.43
N ASP A 66 2.63 -14.71 -11.74
CA ASP A 66 3.89 -14.35 -11.09
C ASP A 66 3.63 -13.67 -9.74
N ILE A 67 3.03 -14.41 -8.80
CA ILE A 67 2.67 -13.90 -7.46
C ILE A 67 3.74 -14.20 -6.40
N ILE A 68 4.75 -15.02 -6.73
CA ILE A 68 5.74 -15.51 -5.77
C ILE A 68 6.98 -14.61 -5.78
N LEU A 69 7.36 -14.09 -4.61
CA LEU A 69 8.55 -13.24 -4.40
C LEU A 69 9.85 -13.79 -5.03
N VAL A 70 10.02 -15.10 -5.08
CA VAL A 70 11.20 -15.75 -5.70
C VAL A 70 11.21 -15.60 -7.23
N GLU A 71 10.03 -15.64 -7.86
CA GLU A 71 9.87 -15.45 -9.30
C GLU A 71 10.05 -13.98 -9.65
N LEU A 72 9.47 -13.09 -8.85
CA LEU A 72 9.61 -11.64 -9.01
C LEU A 72 11.07 -11.15 -8.95
N ARG A 73 11.93 -11.81 -8.15
CA ARG A 73 13.37 -11.49 -8.06
C ARG A 73 14.18 -11.75 -9.33
N LYS A 74 13.63 -12.48 -10.30
CA LYS A 74 14.29 -12.74 -11.59
C LYS A 74 14.25 -11.53 -12.51
N PHE A 75 13.29 -10.63 -12.31
CA PHE A 75 13.09 -9.45 -13.14
C PHE A 75 13.98 -8.30 -12.64
N LEU A 76 15.00 -7.96 -13.43
CA LEU A 76 15.99 -6.94 -13.07
C LEU A 76 15.36 -5.55 -12.97
N ASN A 77 14.46 -5.19 -13.89
CA ASN A 77 13.80 -3.88 -13.91
C ASN A 77 12.90 -3.70 -12.69
N LEU A 78 12.12 -4.73 -12.36
CA LEU A 78 11.29 -4.72 -11.16
C LEU A 78 12.13 -4.62 -9.88
N LYS A 79 13.24 -5.34 -9.81
CA LYS A 79 14.17 -5.27 -8.68
C LYS A 79 14.76 -3.87 -8.54
N GLU A 80 15.27 -3.31 -9.63
CA GLU A 80 15.84 -1.95 -9.65
C GLU A 80 14.79 -0.93 -9.21
N PHE A 81 13.56 -1.03 -9.72
CA PHE A 81 12.46 -0.16 -9.32
C PHE A 81 12.16 -0.27 -7.82
N ILE A 82 12.05 -1.49 -7.27
CA ILE A 82 11.84 -1.69 -5.84
C ILE A 82 12.98 -1.09 -5.01
N ASP A 83 14.23 -1.32 -5.42
CA ASP A 83 15.42 -0.86 -4.68
C ASP A 83 15.56 0.68 -4.70
N THR A 84 15.06 1.35 -5.75
CA THR A 84 15.24 2.80 -5.97
C THR A 84 14.01 3.64 -5.61
N HIS A 85 12.80 3.12 -5.81
CA HIS A 85 11.55 3.86 -5.67
C HIS A 85 10.69 3.37 -4.51
N CYS A 86 10.95 2.18 -3.95
CA CYS A 86 10.10 1.62 -2.91
C CYS A 86 10.80 1.57 -1.55
N GLN A 87 9.98 1.60 -0.51
CA GLN A 87 10.39 1.26 0.84
C GLN A 87 9.43 0.22 1.38
N ILE A 88 9.97 -0.98 1.61
CA ILE A 88 9.24 -2.11 2.18
C ILE A 88 9.48 -2.12 3.68
N ARG A 89 8.39 -2.20 4.44
CA ARG A 89 8.34 -2.32 5.89
C ARG A 89 7.32 -3.40 6.27
N GLN A 90 7.38 -3.85 7.51
CA GLN A 90 6.47 -4.84 8.09
C GLN A 90 4.99 -4.43 8.00
N TYR A 91 4.71 -3.13 8.15
CA TYR A 91 3.34 -2.61 8.17
C TYR A 91 3.03 -1.61 7.06
N SER A 92 3.99 -1.32 6.19
CA SER A 92 3.77 -0.38 5.09
C SER A 92 4.57 -0.76 3.85
N PHE A 93 3.98 -0.43 2.71
CA PHE A 93 4.65 -0.45 1.42
C PHE A 93 4.53 0.95 0.84
N GLN A 94 5.67 1.62 0.67
CA GLN A 94 5.72 2.99 0.20
C GLN A 94 6.34 3.01 -1.19
N ILE A 95 5.74 3.77 -2.10
CA ILE A 95 6.29 4.05 -3.44
C ILE A 95 6.52 5.55 -3.53
N LYS A 96 7.77 5.96 -3.73
CA LYS A 96 8.11 7.33 -4.07
C LYS A 96 8.07 7.47 -5.58
N LYS A 97 7.07 8.20 -6.08
CA LYS A 97 6.96 8.52 -7.51
C LYS A 97 8.21 9.30 -7.96
N CYS A 98 8.62 9.13 -9.22
CA CYS A 98 9.76 9.85 -9.81
C CYS A 98 9.39 10.76 -10.99
N ASN A 99 8.11 10.81 -11.38
CA ASN A 99 7.64 11.56 -12.55
C ASN A 99 8.31 11.15 -13.90
N ASN A 100 8.94 9.97 -13.97
CA ASN A 100 9.41 9.42 -15.23
C ASN A 100 8.20 8.91 -16.04
N ILE A 101 8.11 9.34 -17.30
CA ILE A 101 7.05 8.95 -18.23
C ILE A 101 7.07 7.46 -18.61
N GLU A 102 8.21 6.79 -18.41
CA GLU A 102 8.36 5.36 -18.65
C GLU A 102 7.63 4.53 -17.59
N TYR A 103 7.48 5.06 -16.38
CA TYR A 103 6.78 4.38 -15.28
C TYR A 103 5.42 5.01 -15.07
N ALA A 104 4.37 4.39 -15.61
CA ALA A 104 3.00 4.88 -15.48
C ALA A 104 2.58 5.02 -14.00
N ILE A 105 3.06 4.12 -13.13
CA ILE A 105 2.83 4.21 -11.67
C ILE A 105 3.41 5.49 -11.04
N CYS A 106 4.42 6.10 -11.66
CA CYS A 106 5.07 7.32 -11.20
C CYS A 106 4.49 8.60 -11.81
N LEU A 107 3.51 8.49 -12.71
CA LEU A 107 2.88 9.64 -13.37
C LEU A 107 1.85 10.34 -12.47
N SER A 108 1.43 11.53 -12.95
CA SER A 108 0.46 12.41 -12.31
C SER A 108 0.89 12.88 -10.92
N VAL A 109 2.02 13.61 -10.88
CA VAL A 109 2.40 14.38 -9.70
C VAL A 109 1.58 15.67 -9.68
N GLU A 110 0.67 15.78 -8.71
CA GLU A 110 -0.21 16.95 -8.55
C GLU A 110 0.42 18.08 -7.72
N LEU A 111 1.57 17.81 -7.10
CA LEU A 111 2.30 18.76 -6.28
C LEU A 111 3.24 19.64 -7.12
N PRO A 112 3.52 20.89 -6.70
CA PRO A 112 4.61 21.68 -7.26
C PRO A 112 5.92 20.91 -7.22
N ILE A 113 6.70 20.98 -8.30
CA ILE A 113 7.89 20.14 -8.48
C ILE A 113 8.94 20.39 -7.38
N GLU A 114 9.01 21.62 -6.86
CA GLU A 114 9.89 21.99 -5.76
C GLU A 114 9.53 21.22 -4.49
N VAL A 115 8.25 21.17 -4.15
CA VAL A 115 7.74 20.44 -2.97
C VAL A 115 7.87 18.93 -3.16
N PHE A 116 7.57 18.43 -4.36
CA PHE A 116 7.66 17.01 -4.67
C PHE A 116 9.07 16.45 -4.51
N ASN A 117 10.08 17.19 -4.98
CA ASN A 117 11.47 16.76 -4.91
C ASN A 117 11.99 16.66 -3.47
N GLU A 118 11.39 17.42 -2.54
CA GLU A 118 11.70 17.40 -1.10
C GLU A 118 10.97 16.28 -0.34
N LEU A 119 10.12 15.48 -1.00
CA LEU A 119 9.43 14.37 -0.33
C LEU A 119 10.42 13.26 0.00
N HIS A 120 10.40 12.81 1.25
CA HIS A 120 11.09 11.61 1.73
C HIS A 120 10.08 10.52 2.09
N PHE A 121 10.56 9.28 2.16
CA PHE A 121 9.77 8.18 2.73
C PHE A 121 9.34 8.52 4.15
N LEU A 122 8.17 8.02 4.55
CA LEU A 122 7.70 8.14 5.92
C LEU A 122 8.68 7.43 6.86
N PRO A 123 9.12 8.09 7.94
CA PRO A 123 10.06 7.53 8.89
C PRO A 123 9.38 6.44 9.74
N ASP A 124 10.20 5.49 10.17
CA ASP A 124 9.81 4.49 11.16
C ASP A 124 9.75 5.15 12.56
N PRO A 125 8.93 4.63 13.49
CA PRO A 125 8.86 5.14 14.86
C PRO A 125 10.22 5.03 15.57
N GLU A 126 10.74 6.16 16.06
CA GLU A 126 12.00 6.22 16.81
C GLU A 126 11.75 6.67 18.25
N PRO A 127 12.26 5.96 19.27
CA PRO A 127 11.98 6.27 20.66
C PRO A 127 12.63 7.59 21.08
N PHE A 128 11.94 8.34 21.92
CA PHE A 128 12.50 9.54 22.52
C PHE A 128 13.30 9.18 23.77
N ILE A 129 14.62 9.37 23.74
CA ILE A 129 15.53 8.92 24.81
C ILE A 129 15.17 9.53 26.18
N ALA A 130 14.69 10.78 26.20
CA ALA A 130 14.34 11.46 27.44
C ALA A 130 12.98 11.02 28.00
N ASN A 131 12.11 10.40 27.20
CA ASN A 131 10.85 9.83 27.64
C ASN A 131 10.54 8.54 26.85
N PRO A 132 10.94 7.37 27.38
CA PRO A 132 10.85 6.08 26.68
C PRO A 132 9.43 5.66 26.27
N ASP A 133 8.40 6.25 26.89
CA ASP A 133 6.99 5.96 26.58
C ASP A 133 6.48 6.73 25.35
N HIS A 134 7.32 7.58 24.75
CA HIS A 134 6.97 8.39 23.61
C HIS A 134 7.95 8.22 22.45
N TYR A 135 7.43 8.30 21.23
CA TYR A 135 8.24 8.44 20.03
C TYR A 135 8.67 9.90 19.84
N LYS A 136 9.74 10.09 19.08
CA LYS A 136 10.17 11.42 18.62
C LYS A 136 9.10 12.06 17.73
N ASP A 137 9.05 13.38 17.72
CA ASP A 137 8.17 14.15 16.84
C ASP A 137 8.49 13.89 15.36
N PHE A 138 7.45 13.80 14.52
CA PHE A 138 7.58 13.52 13.08
C PHE A 138 8.62 14.40 12.39
N LEU A 139 8.57 15.73 12.59
CA LEU A 139 9.49 16.66 11.95
C LEU A 139 10.95 16.45 12.35
N SER A 140 11.20 15.88 13.53
CA SER A 140 12.55 15.60 14.01
C SER A 140 13.17 14.34 13.38
N VAL A 141 12.33 13.45 12.85
CA VAL A 141 12.75 12.18 12.23
C VAL A 141 12.53 12.15 10.72
N TYR A 142 11.69 13.04 10.19
CA TYR A 142 11.44 13.14 8.76
C TYR A 142 12.75 13.42 8.00
N SER A 143 12.94 12.73 6.87
CA SER A 143 14.18 12.79 6.06
C SER A 143 15.42 12.16 6.70
N THR A 144 15.29 11.52 7.86
CA THR A 144 16.40 10.76 8.50
C THR A 144 16.30 9.27 8.19
N GLN A 145 17.42 8.55 8.31
CA GLN A 145 17.42 7.10 8.18
C GLN A 145 16.90 6.47 9.47
N THR A 146 15.76 5.79 9.38
CA THR A 146 15.12 5.06 10.48
C THR A 146 15.10 3.56 10.22
N SER A 147 14.75 2.78 11.24
CA SER A 147 14.64 1.33 11.11
C SER A 147 13.43 0.77 11.87
N GLU A 148 13.00 -0.44 11.50
CA GLU A 148 11.86 -1.12 12.12
C GLU A 148 12.13 -1.66 13.52
N LYS A 149 13.31 -1.38 14.09
CA LYS A 149 13.74 -1.93 15.38
C LYS A 149 12.75 -1.65 16.52
N PHE A 150 12.05 -0.53 16.46
CA PHE A 150 11.14 -0.07 17.51
C PHE A 150 9.67 -0.09 17.07
N CYS A 151 9.39 -0.64 15.89
CA CYS A 151 8.04 -1.03 15.53
C CYS A 151 7.60 -2.16 16.47
N LEU A 152 6.39 -2.05 17.04
CA LEU A 152 5.83 -3.11 17.86
C LEU A 152 5.80 -4.42 17.06
N SER A 153 6.58 -5.42 17.50
CA SER A 153 6.57 -6.73 16.88
C SER A 153 5.21 -7.40 17.08
N LYS A 154 4.76 -8.23 16.13
CA LYS A 154 3.74 -9.23 16.45
C LYS A 154 4.30 -10.07 17.60
N VAL A 155 3.70 -9.97 18.78
CA VAL A 155 3.90 -10.98 19.83
C VAL A 155 3.36 -12.27 19.21
N GLY A 156 4.27 -13.22 18.97
CA GLY A 156 3.95 -14.52 18.39
C GLY A 156 3.06 -15.37 19.27
#